data_AF-A0A7W1DS58-F1
#
_entry.id   AF-A0A7W1DS58-F1
#
_cell.length_a   1.000
_cell.length_b   1.000
_cell.length_c   1.000
_cell.angle_alpha   90.00
_cell.angle_beta   90.00
_cell.angle_gamma   90.00
#
_symmetry.space_group_name_H-M   'P 1'
#
loop_
_entity.id
_entity.type
_entity.pdbx_description
1 polymer ?
#
loop_
_entity_poly.entity_id
_entity_poly.type
_entity_poly.pdbx_seq_one_letter_code
_entity_poly.pdbx_strand_id
1 'polypeptide(L)'
;MTSRFLVVLLAGFVAASCASTPRTTPRDPAAQPRAPLVVVLVVDQMRSDYLEKLGPRFTGGFRRILDEGAWFRNAAYPFMNTITCAGHATIGTGALPYRHGMVLNAWWDRAAARSNPCTSDPSARTIAYMGTAAGGDSARALLAPTLADQLKTSTGGRTAAISLKPRSAITMA
;
A
#
# COMPACT_ATOMS: atom_id res chain seq x y z
N MET A 1 54.72 3.03 53.64
CA MET A 1 54.16 2.61 52.34
C MET A 1 52.65 2.77 52.41
N THR A 2 52.16 3.72 51.62
CA THR A 2 50.85 4.36 51.76
C THR A 2 49.71 3.50 51.19
N SER A 3 48.74 3.19 52.06
CA SER A 3 47.42 2.68 51.70
C SER A 3 46.57 3.80 51.10
N ARG A 4 45.91 3.52 49.96
CA ARG A 4 44.82 4.35 49.43
C ARG A 4 43.77 3.44 48.79
N PHE A 5 42.77 3.06 49.58
CA PHE A 5 41.49 2.55 49.08
C PHE A 5 40.65 3.75 48.61
N LEU A 6 40.26 3.74 47.35
CA LEU A 6 39.37 4.74 46.75
C LEU A 6 37.93 4.29 46.96
N VAL A 7 37.23 4.88 47.94
CA VAL A 7 35.77 4.73 48.09
C VAL A 7 35.11 5.79 47.23
N VAL A 8 34.46 5.36 46.14
CA VAL A 8 33.64 6.22 45.29
C VAL A 8 32.22 6.23 45.89
N LEU A 9 31.85 7.35 46.52
CA LEU A 9 30.48 7.64 46.94
C LEU A 9 29.65 8.05 45.72
N LEU A 10 28.77 7.17 45.26
CA LEU A 10 27.70 7.53 44.32
C LEU A 10 26.61 8.31 45.09
N ALA A 11 26.58 9.62 44.93
CA ALA A 11 25.44 10.44 45.36
C ALA A 11 24.28 10.24 44.37
N GLY A 12 23.23 9.56 44.81
CA GLY A 12 22.01 9.35 44.03
C GLY A 12 21.24 10.65 43.83
N PHE A 13 21.10 11.06 42.56
CA PHE A 13 20.18 12.14 42.15
C PHE A 13 18.80 11.51 41.93
N VAL A 14 17.91 11.62 42.91
CA VAL A 14 16.49 11.27 42.74
C VAL A 14 15.81 12.46 42.07
N ALA A 15 15.72 12.43 40.74
CA ALA A 15 14.89 13.37 39.99
C ALA A 15 13.41 12.99 40.23
N ALA A 16 12.68 13.84 40.94
CA ALA A 16 11.23 13.73 41.06
C ALA A 16 10.59 14.05 39.70
N SER A 17 10.34 13.01 38.89
CA SER A 17 9.48 13.12 37.71
C SER A 17 8.03 13.33 38.18
N CYS A 18 7.56 14.58 38.08
CA CYS A 18 6.13 14.85 38.00
C CYS A 18 5.59 14.18 36.72
N ALA A 19 5.06 12.96 36.86
CA ALA A 19 4.30 12.32 35.81
C ALA A 19 3.01 13.13 35.63
N SER A 20 2.97 13.97 34.60
CA SER A 20 1.73 14.58 34.11
C SER A 20 0.90 13.48 33.48
N THR A 21 -0.08 12.97 34.23
CA THR A 21 -1.09 12.05 33.71
C THR A 21 -1.78 12.71 32.52
N PRO A 22 -1.78 12.11 31.32
CA PRO A 22 -2.45 12.71 30.17
C PRO A 22 -3.94 12.85 30.50
N ARG A 23 -4.47 14.08 30.42
CA ARG A 23 -5.91 14.33 30.49
C ARG A 23 -6.55 13.65 29.29
N THR A 24 -7.22 12.53 29.53
CA THR A 24 -8.20 11.99 28.60
C THR A 24 -9.39 12.93 28.57
N THR A 25 -9.49 13.75 27.53
CA THR A 25 -10.70 14.52 27.23
C THR A 25 -11.88 13.56 27.09
N PRO A 26 -13.02 13.80 27.76
CA PRO A 26 -14.21 12.96 27.62
C PRO A 26 -14.59 12.83 26.14
N ARG A 27 -14.61 11.59 25.64
CA ARG A 27 -15.05 11.29 24.28
C ARG A 27 -16.57 11.41 24.24
N ASP A 28 -17.05 12.33 23.42
CA ASP A 28 -18.49 12.52 23.19
C ASP A 28 -19.13 11.20 22.72
N PRO A 29 -20.09 10.62 23.48
CA PRO A 29 -20.77 9.38 23.12
C PRO A 29 -21.59 9.49 21.82
N ALA A 30 -21.93 10.72 21.38
CA ALA A 30 -22.72 10.96 20.17
C ALA A 30 -21.88 10.94 18.88
N ALA A 31 -20.55 11.06 18.98
CA ALA A 31 -19.66 10.88 17.85
C ALA A 31 -19.33 9.39 17.69
N GLN A 32 -20.25 8.62 17.08
CA GLN A 32 -19.85 7.33 16.53
C GLN A 32 -18.61 7.56 15.66
N PRO A 33 -17.47 6.91 15.94
CA PRO A 33 -16.28 7.12 15.14
C PRO A 33 -16.61 6.72 13.70
N ARG A 34 -16.65 7.72 12.82
CA ARG A 34 -16.78 7.49 11.38
C ARG A 34 -15.70 6.48 11.00
N ALA A 35 -16.11 5.34 10.44
CA ALA A 35 -15.17 4.33 9.99
C ALA A 35 -14.13 5.00 9.07
N PRO A 36 -12.83 4.84 9.34
CA PRO A 36 -11.79 5.51 8.57
C PRO A 36 -11.81 5.02 7.12
N LEU A 37 -11.70 5.94 6.16
CA LEU A 37 -11.52 5.62 4.75
C LEU A 37 -10.03 5.68 4.41
N VAL A 38 -9.49 4.58 3.89
CA VAL A 38 -8.13 4.53 3.34
C VAL A 38 -8.22 4.58 1.82
N VAL A 39 -7.48 5.50 1.20
CA VAL A 39 -7.40 5.64 -0.25
C VAL A 39 -5.96 5.37 -0.70
N VAL A 40 -5.77 4.31 -1.47
CA VAL A 40 -4.49 4.01 -2.13
C VAL A 40 -4.58 4.47 -3.58
N LEU A 41 -3.86 5.56 -3.91
CA LEU A 41 -3.84 6.15 -5.24
C LEU A 41 -2.54 5.78 -5.96
N VAL A 42 -2.65 5.07 -7.08
CA VAL A 42 -1.52 4.73 -7.95
C VAL A 42 -1.66 5.46 -9.28
N VAL A 43 -0.71 6.33 -9.60
CA VAL A 43 -0.64 7.01 -10.89
C VAL A 43 0.28 6.20 -11.80
N ASP A 44 -0.31 5.48 -12.76
CA ASP A 44 0.43 4.60 -13.65
C ASP A 44 1.46 5.39 -14.49
N GLN A 45 2.69 4.87 -14.56
CA GLN A 45 3.81 5.49 -15.26
C GLN A 45 4.25 6.89 -14.74
N MET A 46 3.89 7.26 -13.50
CA MET A 46 4.37 8.49 -12.86
C MET A 46 5.81 8.30 -12.35
N ARG A 47 6.76 8.98 -12.97
CA ARG A 47 8.14 9.04 -12.47
C ARG A 47 8.22 9.97 -11.25
N SER A 48 9.13 9.68 -10.34
CA SER A 48 9.35 10.48 -9.13
C SER A 48 9.77 11.93 -9.44
N ASP A 49 10.59 12.14 -10.47
CA ASP A 49 11.11 13.46 -10.84
C ASP A 49 10.03 14.42 -11.38
N TYR A 50 8.85 13.91 -11.74
CA TYR A 50 7.72 14.77 -12.12
C TYR A 50 7.20 15.60 -10.95
N LEU A 51 7.27 15.08 -9.72
CA LEU A 51 6.80 15.81 -8.54
C LEU A 51 7.63 17.06 -8.27
N GLU A 52 8.93 16.98 -8.51
CA GLU A 52 9.84 18.13 -8.38
C GLU A 52 9.73 19.06 -9.58
N LYS A 53 9.83 18.53 -10.80
CA LYS A 53 9.83 19.32 -12.04
C LYS A 53 8.54 20.11 -12.25
N LEU A 54 7.40 19.50 -11.91
CA LEU A 54 6.08 20.11 -12.06
C LEU A 54 5.56 20.68 -10.74
N GLY A 55 6.30 20.51 -9.64
CA GLY A 55 5.95 20.98 -8.30
C GLY A 55 5.45 22.42 -8.25
N PRO A 56 6.15 23.39 -8.86
CA PRO A 56 5.71 24.80 -8.90
C PRO A 56 4.37 25.02 -9.61
N ARG A 57 3.89 24.07 -10.43
CA ARG A 57 2.61 24.15 -11.14
C ARG A 57 1.46 23.48 -10.39
N PHE A 58 1.74 22.72 -9.32
CA PHE A 58 0.68 22.10 -8.54
C PHE A 58 0.10 23.09 -7.53
N THR A 59 -1.23 23.23 -7.56
CA THR A 59 -1.97 24.14 -6.66
C THR A 59 -2.99 23.42 -5.77
N GLY A 60 -3.24 22.12 -6.01
CA GLY A 60 -4.29 21.34 -5.35
C GLY A 60 -3.78 20.02 -4.75
N GLY A 61 -4.40 18.90 -5.13
CA GLY A 61 -4.18 17.58 -4.49
C GLY A 61 -2.70 17.19 -4.32
N PHE A 62 -1.90 17.20 -5.40
CA PHE A 62 -0.47 16.91 -5.30
C PHE A 62 0.29 17.92 -4.43
N ARG A 63 -0.08 19.20 -4.46
CA ARG A 63 0.53 20.21 -3.59
C ARG A 63 0.28 19.90 -2.12
N ARG A 64 -0.96 19.57 -1.79
CA ARG A 64 -1.34 19.15 -0.43
C ARG A 64 -0.55 17.92 0.04
N ILE A 65 -0.45 16.89 -0.79
CA ILE A 65 0.28 15.66 -0.44
C ILE A 65 1.77 15.95 -0.22
N LEU A 66 2.38 16.84 -1.01
CA LEU A 66 3.79 17.21 -0.87
C LEU A 66 4.07 18.06 0.37
N ASP A 67 3.13 18.90 0.80
CA ASP A 67 3.30 19.84 1.91
C ASP A 67 2.93 19.27 3.27
N GLU A 68 1.82 18.52 3.32
CA GLU A 68 1.22 18.02 4.57
C GLU A 68 1.50 16.52 4.78
N GLY A 69 2.00 15.82 3.75
CA GLY A 69 2.20 14.38 3.76
C GLY A 69 3.63 13.95 4.10
N ALA A 70 3.82 12.63 4.18
CA ALA A 70 5.14 12.03 4.25
C ALA A 70 5.64 11.72 2.83
N TRP A 71 6.83 12.24 2.48
CA TRP A 71 7.40 12.07 1.14
C TRP A 71 8.67 11.20 1.13
N PHE A 72 8.52 9.97 0.64
CA PHE A 72 9.59 8.99 0.52
C PHE A 72 10.31 9.13 -0.84
N ARG A 73 11.37 9.94 -0.90
CA ARG A 73 12.06 10.27 -2.16
C ARG A 73 12.95 9.15 -2.71
N ASN A 74 13.35 8.22 -1.87
CA ASN A 74 14.21 7.08 -2.24
C ASN A 74 13.42 5.75 -2.26
N ALA A 75 12.16 5.80 -2.70
CA ALA A 75 11.34 4.60 -2.91
C ALA A 75 11.62 4.04 -4.31
N ALA A 76 11.80 2.72 -4.41
CA ALA A 76 12.07 2.02 -5.66
C ALA A 76 11.44 0.63 -5.66
N TYR A 77 11.17 0.10 -6.85
CA TYR A 77 10.80 -1.30 -7.03
C TYR A 77 12.06 -2.17 -7.02
N PRO A 78 12.25 -3.08 -6.04
CA PRO A 78 13.46 -3.89 -5.93
C PRO A 78 13.38 -5.14 -6.83
N PHE A 79 12.94 -4.98 -8.07
CA PHE A 79 12.80 -6.06 -9.06
C PHE A 79 12.92 -5.53 -10.48
N MET A 80 13.35 -6.41 -11.39
CA MET A 80 13.71 -6.05 -12.76
C MET A 80 12.52 -5.59 -13.62
N ASN A 81 11.42 -6.34 -13.60
CA ASN A 81 10.27 -6.07 -14.46
C ASN A 81 9.35 -5.02 -13.83
N THR A 82 9.69 -3.74 -13.98
CA THR A 82 8.88 -2.60 -13.51
C THR A 82 7.70 -2.32 -14.44
N ILE A 83 6.83 -3.31 -14.59
CA ILE A 83 5.64 -3.27 -15.44
C ILE A 83 4.36 -3.16 -14.61
N THR A 84 3.26 -2.73 -15.24
CA THR A 84 2.00 -2.40 -14.55
C THR A 84 1.52 -3.50 -13.60
N CYS A 85 1.39 -4.74 -14.06
CA CYS A 85 0.79 -5.83 -13.27
C CYS A 85 1.62 -6.21 -12.04
N ALA A 86 2.94 -6.32 -12.21
CA ALA A 86 3.88 -6.58 -11.12
C ALA A 86 3.91 -5.43 -10.11
N GLY A 87 3.99 -4.18 -10.59
CA GLY A 87 4.01 -3.00 -9.73
C GLY A 87 2.74 -2.83 -8.89
N HIS A 88 1.56 -2.98 -9.51
CA HIS A 88 0.29 -2.87 -8.78
C HIS A 88 0.12 -4.03 -7.79
N ALA A 89 0.45 -5.27 -8.16
CA ALA A 89 0.42 -6.38 -7.22
C ALA A 89 1.39 -6.20 -6.04
N THR A 90 2.57 -5.62 -6.26
CA THR A 90 3.50 -5.27 -5.17
C THR A 90 2.89 -4.24 -4.23
N ILE A 91 2.30 -3.16 -4.75
CA ILE A 91 1.63 -2.15 -3.90
C ILE A 91 0.44 -2.77 -3.17
N GLY A 92 -0.39 -3.54 -3.87
CA GLY A 92 -1.60 -4.14 -3.35
C GLY A 92 -1.33 -5.18 -2.26
N THR A 93 -0.26 -5.97 -2.36
CA THR A 93 0.04 -7.07 -1.42
C THR A 93 1.13 -6.75 -0.40
N GLY A 94 1.97 -5.74 -0.65
CA GLY A 94 3.22 -5.52 0.09
C GLY A 94 4.28 -6.60 -0.14
N ALA A 95 4.01 -7.60 -0.99
CA ALA A 95 4.93 -8.67 -1.33
C ALA A 95 5.66 -8.36 -2.64
N LEU A 96 6.74 -9.10 -2.94
CA LEU A 96 7.48 -8.97 -4.20
C LEU A 96 7.00 -9.98 -5.25
N PRO A 97 7.34 -9.80 -6.55
CA PRO A 97 6.86 -10.68 -7.63
C PRO A 97 7.10 -12.18 -7.42
N TYR A 98 8.20 -12.57 -6.78
CA TYR A 98 8.47 -13.97 -6.48
C TYR A 98 7.51 -14.58 -5.44
N ARG A 99 6.81 -13.75 -4.65
CA ARG A 99 5.80 -14.18 -3.67
C ARG A 99 4.39 -14.10 -4.23
N HIS A 100 4.01 -12.97 -4.83
CA HIS A 100 2.63 -12.77 -5.30
C HIS A 100 2.38 -13.34 -6.71
N GLY A 101 3.41 -13.84 -7.41
CA GLY A 101 3.29 -14.54 -8.69
C GLY A 101 3.16 -13.64 -9.93
N MET A 102 2.69 -12.40 -9.77
CA MET A 102 2.54 -11.43 -10.87
C MET A 102 3.89 -10.85 -11.33
N VAL A 103 4.55 -11.50 -12.30
CA VAL A 103 5.91 -11.13 -12.77
C VAL A 103 5.95 -10.30 -14.06
N LEU A 104 4.88 -10.34 -14.86
CA LEU A 104 4.75 -9.69 -16.17
C LEU A 104 3.30 -9.26 -16.43
N ASN A 105 3.06 -8.42 -17.45
CA ASN A 105 1.71 -8.05 -17.88
C ASN A 105 1.01 -9.21 -18.62
N ALA A 106 1.80 -10.11 -19.19
CA ALA A 106 1.40 -11.36 -19.79
C ALA A 106 2.59 -12.33 -19.74
N TRP A 107 2.32 -13.63 -19.68
CA TRP A 107 3.37 -14.66 -19.79
C TRP A 107 2.91 -15.81 -20.66
N TRP A 108 3.88 -16.54 -21.21
CA TRP A 108 3.61 -17.72 -22.02
C TRP A 108 3.09 -18.88 -21.16
N ASP A 109 1.87 -19.33 -21.47
CA ASP A 109 1.30 -20.56 -20.95
C ASP A 109 1.66 -21.70 -21.89
N ARG A 110 2.48 -22.65 -21.40
CA ARG A 110 2.94 -23.80 -22.19
C ARG A 110 1.81 -24.77 -22.50
N ALA A 111 0.86 -24.95 -21.57
CA ALA A 111 -0.24 -25.88 -21.75
C ALA A 111 -1.25 -25.36 -22.77
N ALA A 112 -1.53 -24.05 -22.74
CA ALA A 112 -2.40 -23.38 -23.70
C ALA A 112 -1.70 -22.94 -25.00
N ALA A 113 -0.37 -23.12 -25.09
CA ALA A 113 0.48 -22.69 -26.19
C ALA A 113 0.22 -21.23 -26.65
N ARG A 114 0.06 -20.32 -25.70
CA ARG A 114 -0.23 -18.90 -25.97
C ARG A 114 0.26 -17.98 -24.85
N SER A 115 0.37 -16.68 -25.16
CA SER A 115 0.61 -15.65 -24.15
C SER A 115 -0.71 -15.28 -23.47
N ASN A 116 -0.77 -15.44 -22.14
CA ASN A 116 -1.95 -15.09 -21.34
C ASN A 116 -1.70 -13.76 -20.60
N PRO A 117 -2.62 -12.77 -20.70
CA PRO A 117 -2.59 -11.59 -19.85
C PRO A 117 -2.66 -11.96 -18.36
N CYS A 118 -2.03 -11.15 -17.51
CA CYS A 118 -1.79 -11.52 -16.12
C CYS A 118 -3.05 -11.75 -15.27
N THR A 119 -4.15 -11.09 -15.62
CA THR A 119 -5.46 -11.24 -14.94
C THR A 119 -6.44 -12.09 -15.72
N SER A 120 -6.07 -12.58 -16.92
CA SER A 120 -7.01 -13.31 -17.77
C SER A 120 -7.49 -14.57 -17.06
N ASP A 121 -8.80 -14.72 -16.98
CA ASP A 121 -9.44 -15.88 -16.38
C ASP A 121 -10.61 -16.34 -17.26
N PRO A 122 -10.42 -17.43 -18.02
CA PRO A 122 -11.49 -18.01 -18.84
C PRO A 122 -12.69 -18.52 -18.04
N SER A 123 -12.54 -18.73 -16.73
CA SER A 123 -13.64 -19.15 -15.84
C SER A 123 -14.41 -17.96 -15.25
N ALA A 124 -13.87 -16.74 -15.37
CA ALA A 124 -14.57 -15.53 -14.97
C ALA A 124 -15.45 -15.00 -16.12
N ARG A 125 -16.54 -14.34 -15.76
CA ARG A 125 -17.43 -13.67 -16.71
C ARG A 125 -17.47 -12.19 -16.41
N THR A 126 -17.15 -11.36 -17.41
CA THR A 126 -17.26 -9.92 -17.28
C THR A 126 -18.72 -9.49 -17.08
N ILE A 127 -18.97 -8.68 -16.06
CA ILE A 127 -20.28 -8.05 -15.82
C ILE A 127 -20.22 -6.64 -16.39
N ALA A 128 -20.88 -6.43 -17.52
CA ALA A 128 -20.90 -5.15 -18.20
C ALA A 128 -21.97 -4.22 -17.63
N TYR A 129 -21.66 -2.92 -17.55
CA TYR A 129 -22.66 -1.89 -17.24
C TYR A 129 -23.66 -1.72 -18.39
N MET A 130 -23.19 -1.84 -19.64
CA MET A 130 -24.03 -1.81 -20.85
C MET A 130 -23.53 -2.86 -21.86
N GLY A 131 -24.47 -3.52 -22.53
CA GLY A 131 -24.19 -4.53 -23.56
C GLY A 131 -23.66 -5.85 -23.02
N THR A 132 -23.10 -6.67 -23.91
CA THR A 132 -22.38 -7.90 -23.55
C THR A 132 -20.87 -7.65 -23.63
N ALA A 133 -20.13 -8.11 -22.63
CA ALA A 133 -18.67 -8.08 -22.63
C ALA A 133 -18.15 -9.52 -22.71
N ALA A 134 -17.26 -9.78 -23.67
CA ALA A 134 -16.57 -11.05 -23.81
C ALA A 134 -15.34 -11.10 -22.88
N GLY A 135 -14.94 -12.31 -22.52
CA GLY A 135 -13.77 -12.56 -21.68
C GLY A 135 -14.05 -12.43 -20.18
N GLY A 136 -12.98 -12.58 -19.41
CA GLY A 136 -13.00 -12.56 -17.97
C GLY A 136 -11.62 -12.21 -17.42
N ASP A 137 -11.63 -11.40 -16.37
CA ASP A 137 -10.46 -11.09 -15.58
C ASP A 137 -10.75 -11.41 -14.11
N SER A 138 -9.77 -11.97 -13.40
CA SER A 138 -9.88 -12.25 -11.97
C SER A 138 -8.52 -12.18 -11.27
N ALA A 139 -8.54 -12.26 -9.94
CA ALA A 139 -7.33 -12.35 -9.12
C ALA A 139 -6.77 -13.78 -9.03
N ARG A 140 -7.23 -14.73 -9.85
CA ARG A 140 -6.83 -16.15 -9.79
C ARG A 140 -5.31 -16.37 -9.78
N ALA A 141 -4.56 -15.56 -10.51
CA ALA A 141 -3.11 -15.69 -10.61
C ALA A 141 -2.34 -15.03 -9.45
N LEU A 142 -3.01 -14.24 -8.62
CA LEU A 142 -2.41 -13.55 -7.48
C LEU A 142 -2.27 -14.52 -6.29
N LEU A 143 -1.04 -14.78 -5.88
CA LEU A 143 -0.74 -15.82 -4.86
C LEU A 143 -0.65 -15.28 -3.43
N ALA A 144 -0.87 -13.98 -3.22
CA ALA A 144 -0.81 -13.32 -1.93
C ALA A 144 -2.03 -12.43 -1.72
N PRO A 145 -2.58 -12.34 -0.49
CA PRO A 145 -3.69 -11.45 -0.20
C PRO A 145 -3.28 -9.99 -0.33
N THR A 146 -4.22 -9.15 -0.74
CA THR A 146 -4.00 -7.70 -0.78
C THR A 146 -4.22 -7.05 0.59
N LEU A 147 -3.78 -5.81 0.76
CA LEU A 147 -4.15 -4.96 1.89
C LEU A 147 -5.67 -4.84 2.01
N ALA A 148 -6.38 -4.79 0.89
CA ALA A 148 -7.83 -4.72 0.87
C ALA A 148 -8.47 -6.03 1.35
N ASP A 149 -7.99 -7.20 0.92
CA ASP A 149 -8.40 -8.51 1.45
C ASP A 149 -8.22 -8.59 2.98
N GLN A 150 -7.07 -8.13 3.45
CA GLN A 150 -6.73 -8.13 4.89
C GLN A 150 -7.66 -7.19 5.66
N LEU A 151 -7.87 -5.95 5.19
CA LEU A 151 -8.77 -5.00 5.83
C LEU A 151 -10.21 -5.49 5.85
N LYS A 152 -10.70 -6.08 4.76
CA LYS A 152 -12.05 -6.63 4.67
C LYS A 152 -12.23 -7.77 5.68
N THR A 153 -11.27 -8.70 5.73
CA THR A 153 -11.30 -9.84 6.65
C THR A 153 -11.19 -9.40 8.11
N SER A 154 -10.31 -8.44 8.42
CA SER A 154 -10.02 -8.05 9.81
C SER A 154 -11.03 -7.09 10.41
N THR A 155 -11.72 -6.29 9.58
CA THR A 155 -12.64 -5.25 10.06
C THR A 155 -14.10 -5.47 9.68
N GLY A 156 -14.39 -6.40 8.75
CA GLY A 156 -15.71 -6.49 8.11
C GLY A 156 -16.04 -5.28 7.22
N GLY A 157 -15.05 -4.43 6.95
CA GLY A 157 -15.18 -3.23 6.13
C GLY A 157 -15.46 -3.53 4.65
N ARG A 158 -15.70 -2.48 3.88
CA ARG A 158 -15.92 -2.56 2.43
C ARG A 158 -14.66 -2.14 1.70
N THR A 159 -14.34 -2.83 0.62
CA THR A 159 -13.23 -2.51 -0.28
C THR A 159 -13.75 -2.32 -1.69
N ALA A 160 -13.11 -1.42 -2.43
CA ALA A 160 -13.37 -1.18 -3.83
C ALA A 160 -12.08 -0.69 -4.50
N ALA A 161 -11.77 -1.22 -5.67
CA ALA A 161 -10.67 -0.77 -6.51
C ALA A 161 -11.23 -0.39 -7.88
N ILE A 162 -10.79 0.75 -8.41
CA ILE A 162 -11.30 1.31 -9.66
C ILE A 162 -10.11 1.69 -10.54
N SER A 163 -10.11 1.21 -11.78
CA SER A 163 -9.13 1.57 -12.80
C SER A 163 -9.69 1.29 -14.19
N LEU A 164 -9.14 1.97 -15.20
CA LEU A 164 -9.40 1.66 -16.60
C LEU A 164 -8.76 0.32 -17.03
N LYS A 165 -7.77 -0.17 -16.27
CA LYS A 165 -7.05 -1.41 -16.56
C LYS A 165 -7.47 -2.50 -15.55
N PRO A 166 -7.95 -3.68 -15.98
CA PRO A 166 -8.36 -4.74 -15.06
C PRO A 166 -7.21 -5.15 -14.12
N ARG A 167 -6.00 -5.33 -14.69
CA ARG A 167 -4.77 -5.62 -13.94
C ARG A 167 -4.34 -4.60 -12.90
N SER A 168 -4.82 -3.35 -12.98
CA SER A 168 -4.56 -2.32 -11.96
C SER A 168 -5.63 -2.31 -10.87
N ALA A 169 -6.89 -2.59 -11.21
CA ALA A 169 -7.96 -2.68 -10.22
C ALA A 169 -7.89 -3.99 -9.42
N ILE A 170 -7.82 -5.12 -10.12
CA ILE A 170 -7.93 -6.47 -9.53
C ILE A 170 -6.78 -6.76 -8.55
N THR A 171 -5.56 -6.33 -8.86
CA THR A 171 -4.39 -6.59 -8.01
C THR A 171 -4.29 -5.67 -6.79
N MET A 172 -5.20 -4.70 -6.68
CA MET A 172 -5.29 -3.71 -5.60
C MET A 172 -6.59 -3.87 -4.78
N ALA A 173 -7.45 -4.82 -5.16
CA ALA A 173 -8.79 -5.03 -4.60
C ALA A 173 -8.82 -6.00 -3.43
#